data_AF-A0A554JK20-F1
#
_entry.id   AF-A0A554JK20-F1
#
_cell.length_a   1.000
_cell.length_b   1.000
_cell.length_c   1.000
_cell.angle_alpha   90.00
_cell.angle_beta   90.00
_cell.angle_gamma   90.00
#
_symmetry.space_group_name_H-M   'P 1'
#
loop_
_entity.id
_entity.type
_entity.pdbx_description
1 polymer ?
#
loop_
_entity_poly.entity_id
_entity_poly.type
_entity_poly.pdbx_seq_one_letter_code
_entity_poly.pdbx_strand_id
1 'polypeptide(L)'
;MFQDSCFKCYDIPMISLQKKNAWHAVSEQDLCEQFEVDPQTGLGKEEAEKRKEQLGENRISGGEEFHLVRIILHQFANPLIIILIIAGVISFLLDERTDALVIMLTVLVNTVVGVIQEGKASRAFAKLQELVIRRAVVLRDGQEQEVFSTEIVPGEICVLRAGDYIAADARVLDARNLRVNESALTGEWVEVDKKAETLPEHKRLTDRTNMVWAGTLVEDGWARVLVVNTANYTEFGKVSVMVGRTRKIRTPLQRNMASLARIISILVLATVGIIFALGVWRGESATHMFLTSVAIAVAAVPEGLPVAVTVILALGMERILKNGGLVKKLTAAETLGSTNIILTDKTGTLTQARMQVSHVVTGSQLFGEPSDVLTQEAHASAALTIGISTSDAFIENPHAELDDWVLRGTPTDRALLMAGIQAGIQPERVFRENPRIDFLPFEAERRFAASLHRTKKGTLLRISGAPEVLLKNATRVYVSGRSITLTKQRQDVLQKIYEDLTKGGNRVLATAYRLETAEKIPVADGIDFFGKLV
;
A
#
# COMPACT_ATOMS: atom_id res chain seq x y z
N MET A 1 -20.15 34.92 -14.79
CA MET A 1 -21.52 34.61 -14.33
C MET A 1 -21.88 33.13 -14.53
N PHE A 2 -20.91 32.21 -14.40
CA PHE A 2 -21.15 30.76 -14.30
C PHE A 2 -20.11 30.20 -13.31
N GLN A 3 -20.21 30.68 -12.07
CA GLN A 3 -19.70 30.05 -10.86
C GLN A 3 -20.96 29.92 -9.99
N ASP A 4 -21.18 28.74 -9.39
CA ASP A 4 -22.27 28.41 -8.43
C ASP A 4 -23.24 27.28 -8.82
N SER A 5 -22.91 26.42 -9.78
CA SER A 5 -23.75 25.26 -10.09
C SER A 5 -22.96 23.98 -10.35
N CYS A 6 -22.44 23.33 -9.30
CA CYS A 6 -22.31 21.86 -9.28
C CYS A 6 -21.94 21.27 -7.90
N PHE A 7 -22.58 21.72 -6.82
CA PHE A 7 -22.61 20.95 -5.56
C PHE A 7 -23.89 20.10 -5.41
N LYS A 8 -24.76 20.10 -6.43
CA LYS A 8 -26.13 19.54 -6.38
C LYS A 8 -26.39 18.32 -7.27
N CYS A 9 -25.37 17.69 -7.86
CA CYS A 9 -25.58 16.58 -8.81
C CYS A 9 -24.98 15.23 -8.39
N TYR A 10 -24.67 15.05 -7.10
CA TYR A 10 -24.32 13.73 -6.53
C TYR A 10 -25.19 13.43 -5.30
N ASP A 11 -26.50 13.66 -5.40
CA ASP A 11 -27.49 13.00 -4.54
C ASP A 11 -27.66 11.56 -5.05
N ILE A 12 -26.72 10.68 -4.67
CA ILE A 12 -26.68 9.26 -5.04
C ILE A 12 -27.12 8.40 -3.82
N PRO A 13 -27.87 7.30 -4.00
CA PRO A 13 -28.50 6.46 -2.96
C PRO A 13 -27.66 6.00 -1.76
N MET A 14 -26.32 6.11 -1.80
CA MET A 14 -25.50 5.82 -0.62
C MET A 14 -25.89 6.69 0.57
N ILE A 15 -26.23 7.97 0.38
CA ILE A 15 -26.59 8.85 1.49
C ILE A 15 -27.86 8.37 2.23
N SER A 16 -28.80 7.71 1.54
CA SER A 16 -30.01 7.19 2.20
C SER A 16 -29.76 5.93 3.03
N LEU A 17 -28.72 5.15 2.72
CA LEU A 17 -28.24 4.02 3.53
C LEU A 17 -27.26 4.46 4.63
N GLN A 18 -26.79 5.71 4.66
CA GLN A 18 -25.75 6.21 5.58
C GLN A 18 -26.29 7.15 6.67
N LYS A 19 -27.27 6.69 7.46
CA LYS A 19 -27.84 7.51 8.56
C LYS A 19 -26.84 7.87 9.68
N LYS A 20 -25.68 7.20 9.79
CA LYS A 20 -24.62 7.50 10.77
C LYS A 20 -23.22 7.28 10.17
N ASN A 21 -22.33 8.28 10.31
CA ASN A 21 -20.92 8.19 9.90
C ASN A 21 -20.04 7.34 10.85
N ALA A 22 -20.59 6.91 11.98
CA ALA A 22 -19.88 6.19 13.03
C ALA A 22 -20.23 4.69 13.03
N TRP A 23 -19.91 3.99 11.94
CA TRP A 23 -20.18 2.55 11.79
C TRP A 23 -19.61 1.70 12.95
N HIS A 24 -18.48 2.12 13.51
CA HIS A 24 -17.85 1.48 14.68
C HIS A 24 -18.71 1.56 15.94
N ALA A 25 -19.64 2.51 16.02
CA ALA A 25 -20.48 2.77 17.19
C ALA A 25 -21.90 2.21 17.08
N VAL A 26 -22.25 1.62 15.95
CA VAL A 26 -23.54 0.95 15.74
C VAL A 26 -23.40 -0.53 16.15
N SER A 27 -24.48 -1.10 16.70
CA SER A 27 -24.52 -2.53 17.03
C SER A 27 -24.51 -3.37 15.74
N GLU A 28 -24.06 -4.62 15.84
CA GLU A 28 -24.08 -5.56 14.71
C GLU A 28 -25.50 -5.75 14.17
N GLN A 29 -26.49 -5.92 15.05
CA GLN A 29 -27.89 -6.13 14.68
C GLN A 29 -28.45 -4.94 13.91
N ASP A 30 -28.28 -3.72 14.44
CA ASP A 30 -28.75 -2.50 13.78
C ASP A 30 -28.09 -2.29 12.41
N LEU A 31 -26.80 -2.63 12.27
CA LEU A 31 -26.08 -2.54 10.99
C LEU A 31 -26.65 -3.51 9.96
N CYS A 32 -26.89 -4.76 10.36
CA CYS A 32 -27.41 -5.79 9.46
C CYS A 32 -28.85 -5.46 9.03
N GLU A 33 -29.66 -4.94 9.94
CA GLU A 33 -31.00 -4.40 9.61
C GLU A 33 -30.92 -3.20 8.66
N GLN A 34 -30.00 -2.26 8.91
CA GLN A 34 -29.83 -1.07 8.06
C GLN A 34 -29.37 -1.40 6.64
N PHE A 35 -28.55 -2.43 6.46
CA PHE A 35 -28.09 -2.90 5.16
C PHE A 35 -28.96 -4.02 4.56
N GLU A 36 -30.05 -4.40 5.24
CA GLU A 36 -30.99 -5.47 4.86
C GLU A 36 -30.26 -6.77 4.50
N VAL A 37 -29.33 -7.22 5.36
CA VAL A 37 -28.50 -8.41 5.13
C VAL A 37 -28.49 -9.33 6.33
N ASP A 38 -28.50 -10.64 6.09
CA ASP A 38 -28.29 -11.65 7.13
C ASP A 38 -26.78 -11.99 7.22
N PRO A 39 -26.14 -11.89 8.41
CA PRO A 39 -24.73 -12.25 8.62
C PRO A 39 -24.35 -13.68 8.24
N GLN A 40 -25.30 -14.62 8.29
CA GLN A 40 -25.08 -16.05 8.04
C GLN A 40 -25.20 -16.41 6.56
N THR A 41 -26.06 -15.70 5.82
CA THR A 41 -26.29 -15.99 4.39
C THR A 41 -25.68 -14.95 3.46
N GLY A 42 -25.37 -13.75 3.95
CA GLY A 42 -24.97 -12.62 3.14
C GLY A 42 -26.07 -12.14 2.20
N LEU A 43 -25.69 -11.40 1.17
CA LEU A 43 -26.63 -10.88 0.16
C LEU A 43 -26.96 -11.93 -0.90
N GLY A 44 -28.16 -11.85 -1.47
CA GLY A 44 -28.50 -12.62 -2.67
C GLY A 44 -27.81 -12.07 -3.91
N LYS A 45 -27.46 -12.95 -4.86
CA LYS A 45 -26.76 -12.54 -6.09
C LYS A 45 -27.46 -11.43 -6.89
N GLU A 46 -28.79 -11.49 -7.00
CA GLU A 46 -29.58 -10.48 -7.73
C GLU A 46 -29.54 -9.11 -7.04
N GLU A 47 -29.60 -9.08 -5.71
CA GLU A 47 -29.53 -7.84 -4.94
C GLU A 47 -28.13 -7.21 -5.00
N ALA A 48 -27.07 -8.04 -5.00
CA ALA A 48 -25.70 -7.56 -5.18
C ALA A 48 -25.51 -6.88 -6.56
N GLU A 49 -26.01 -7.48 -7.65
CA GLU A 49 -25.98 -6.87 -8.99
C GLU A 49 -26.81 -5.59 -9.06
N LYS A 50 -28.01 -5.59 -8.49
CA LYS A 50 -28.86 -4.39 -8.43
C LYS A 50 -28.19 -3.24 -7.67
N ARG A 51 -27.53 -3.53 -6.54
CA ARG A 51 -26.75 -2.52 -5.79
C ARG A 51 -25.54 -2.04 -6.59
N LYS A 52 -24.89 -2.92 -7.34
CA LYS A 52 -23.76 -2.56 -8.22
C LYS A 52 -24.20 -1.63 -9.34
N GLU A 53 -25.35 -1.89 -9.97
CA GLU A 53 -25.93 -0.99 -10.99
C GLU A 53 -26.28 0.39 -10.42
N GLN A 54 -26.75 0.46 -9.18
CA GLN A 54 -27.14 1.72 -8.53
C GLN A 54 -25.97 2.52 -7.94
N LEU A 55 -24.99 1.84 -7.34
CA LEU A 55 -23.90 2.45 -6.58
C LEU A 55 -22.58 2.52 -7.36
N GLY A 56 -22.47 1.77 -8.45
CA GLY A 56 -21.26 1.62 -9.25
C GLY A 56 -20.27 0.60 -8.69
N GLU A 57 -19.21 0.35 -9.45
CA GLU A 57 -18.14 -0.58 -9.06
C GLU A 57 -17.33 -0.07 -7.86
N ASN A 58 -16.79 -1.00 -7.07
CA ASN A 58 -15.79 -0.71 -6.04
C ASN A 58 -14.42 -0.38 -6.67
N ARG A 59 -14.38 0.74 -7.37
CA ARG A 59 -13.18 1.27 -8.03
C ARG A 59 -13.05 2.75 -7.71
N ILE A 60 -11.95 3.13 -7.08
CA ILE A 60 -11.61 4.54 -6.86
C ILE A 60 -11.52 5.22 -8.23
N SER A 61 -12.35 6.22 -8.46
CA SER A 61 -12.56 6.81 -9.79
C SER A 61 -11.24 7.37 -10.34
N GLY A 62 -10.76 6.81 -11.46
CA GLY A 62 -9.48 7.24 -12.02
C GLY A 62 -9.02 6.60 -13.33
N GLY A 63 -9.70 5.55 -13.82
CA GLY A 63 -9.49 5.00 -15.16
C GLY A 63 -10.63 5.43 -16.06
N GLU A 64 -10.33 6.09 -17.19
CA GLU A 64 -11.33 6.24 -18.24
C GLU A 64 -11.49 4.89 -18.94
N GLU A 65 -12.71 4.37 -18.97
CA GLU A 65 -12.98 3.08 -19.60
C GLU A 65 -12.92 3.18 -21.12
N PHE A 66 -12.60 2.04 -21.74
CA PHE A 66 -12.55 1.87 -23.18
C PHE A 66 -13.97 1.92 -23.76
N HIS A 67 -14.33 3.03 -24.41
CA HIS A 67 -15.56 3.13 -25.19
C HIS A 67 -15.24 3.41 -26.66
N LEU A 68 -15.52 2.44 -27.52
CA LEU A 68 -15.33 2.55 -28.97
C LEU A 68 -16.06 3.78 -29.55
N VAL A 69 -17.27 4.05 -29.08
CA VAL A 69 -18.07 5.23 -29.46
C VAL A 69 -17.38 6.53 -29.08
N ARG A 70 -16.71 6.57 -27.91
CA ARG A 70 -15.98 7.74 -27.44
C ARG A 70 -14.72 7.99 -28.28
N ILE A 71 -14.00 6.94 -28.69
CA ILE A 71 -12.86 7.06 -29.61
C ILE A 71 -13.32 7.66 -30.94
N ILE A 72 -14.43 7.16 -31.49
CA ILE A 72 -14.99 7.68 -32.73
C ILE A 72 -15.38 9.16 -32.57
N LEU A 73 -16.11 9.52 -31.50
CA LEU A 73 -16.47 10.91 -31.23
C LEU A 73 -15.24 11.82 -31.02
N HIS A 74 -14.19 11.31 -30.40
CA HIS A 74 -12.94 12.03 -30.20
C HIS A 74 -12.22 12.31 -31.52
N GLN A 75 -12.27 11.38 -32.48
CA GLN A 75 -11.77 11.61 -33.84
C GLN A 75 -12.56 12.73 -34.54
N PHE A 76 -13.89 12.74 -34.44
CA PHE A 76 -14.71 13.82 -35.01
C PHE A 76 -14.53 15.18 -34.32
N ALA A 77 -14.04 15.22 -33.08
CA ALA A 77 -13.73 16.46 -32.37
C ALA A 77 -12.40 17.11 -32.84
N ASN A 78 -11.63 16.42 -33.70
CA ASN A 78 -10.39 16.96 -34.25
C ASN A 78 -10.70 18.15 -35.20
N PRO A 79 -10.18 19.37 -34.93
CA PRO A 79 -10.45 20.55 -35.75
C PRO A 79 -10.18 20.36 -37.25
N LEU A 80 -9.21 19.51 -37.62
CA LEU A 80 -8.86 19.25 -39.01
C LEU A 80 -9.88 18.37 -39.72
N ILE A 81 -10.42 17.36 -39.03
CA ILE A 81 -11.53 16.53 -39.54
C ILE A 81 -12.78 17.39 -39.71
N ILE A 82 -13.04 18.32 -38.76
CA ILE A 82 -14.14 19.28 -38.89
C ILE A 82 -13.96 20.16 -40.14
N ILE A 83 -12.75 20.71 -40.37
CA ILE A 83 -12.45 21.52 -41.56
C ILE A 83 -12.65 20.73 -42.85
N LEU A 84 -12.22 19.46 -42.90
CA LEU A 84 -12.42 18.57 -44.04
C LEU A 84 -13.91 18.29 -44.31
N ILE A 85 -14.68 18.01 -43.25
CA ILE A 85 -16.13 17.79 -43.38
C ILE A 85 -16.78 19.06 -43.95
N ILE A 86 -16.41 20.24 -43.43
CA ILE A 86 -16.89 21.52 -43.97
C ILE A 86 -16.50 21.68 -45.45
N ALA A 87 -15.25 21.38 -45.82
CA ALA A 87 -14.79 21.48 -47.20
C ALA A 87 -15.51 20.50 -48.14
N GLY A 88 -15.75 19.26 -47.69
CA GLY A 88 -16.52 18.27 -48.44
C GLY A 88 -17.97 18.68 -48.63
N VAL A 89 -18.62 19.26 -47.61
CA VAL A 89 -19.98 19.81 -47.71
C VAL A 89 -20.02 20.99 -48.68
N ILE A 90 -19.06 21.92 -48.62
CA ILE A 90 -18.97 23.06 -49.55
C ILE A 90 -18.79 22.58 -50.99
N SER A 91 -17.89 21.63 -51.24
CA SER A 91 -17.66 21.07 -52.58
C SER A 91 -18.91 20.37 -53.12
N PHE A 92 -19.65 19.66 -52.27
CA PHE A 92 -20.93 19.04 -52.64
C PHE A 92 -22.00 20.07 -53.02
N LEU A 93 -22.09 21.18 -52.27
CA LEU A 93 -23.02 22.28 -52.56
C LEU A 93 -22.69 23.02 -53.87
N LEU A 94 -21.43 22.97 -54.31
CA LEU A 94 -20.96 23.56 -55.58
C LEU A 94 -21.11 22.62 -56.79
N ASP A 95 -21.75 21.46 -56.61
CA ASP A 95 -21.93 20.37 -57.59
C ASP A 95 -20.60 19.78 -58.12
N GLU A 96 -19.49 20.02 -57.42
CA GLU A 96 -18.18 19.38 -57.63
C GLU A 96 -18.16 17.99 -56.99
N ARG A 97 -19.03 17.09 -57.49
CA ARG A 97 -19.28 15.78 -56.85
C ARG A 97 -18.05 14.89 -56.76
N THR A 98 -17.11 15.00 -57.70
CA THR A 98 -15.86 14.24 -57.69
C THR A 98 -14.98 14.64 -56.51
N ASP A 99 -14.84 15.93 -56.26
CA ASP A 99 -13.94 16.47 -55.26
C ASP A 99 -14.52 16.25 -53.85
N ALA A 100 -15.83 16.46 -53.70
CA ALA A 100 -16.56 16.12 -52.49
C ALA A 100 -16.43 14.62 -52.14
N LEU A 101 -16.54 13.72 -53.13
CA LEU A 101 -16.41 12.28 -52.92
C LEU A 101 -14.99 11.89 -52.52
N VAL A 102 -13.97 12.47 -53.15
CA VAL A 102 -12.56 12.24 -52.78
C VAL A 102 -12.30 12.70 -51.35
N ILE A 103 -12.74 13.91 -50.97
CA ILE A 103 -12.57 14.44 -49.61
C ILE A 103 -13.26 13.56 -48.58
N MET A 104 -14.52 13.17 -48.82
CA MET A 104 -15.27 12.30 -47.91
C MET A 104 -14.63 10.92 -47.77
N LEU A 105 -14.09 10.36 -48.87
CA LEU A 105 -13.35 9.10 -48.83
C LEU A 105 -12.06 9.23 -48.00
N THR A 106 -11.32 10.34 -48.17
CA THR A 106 -10.12 10.62 -47.36
C THR A 106 -10.46 10.71 -45.88
N VAL A 107 -11.50 11.46 -45.51
CA VAL A 107 -11.97 11.56 -44.11
C VAL A 107 -12.32 10.19 -43.56
N LEU A 108 -13.04 9.36 -44.33
CA LEU A 108 -13.43 8.03 -43.91
C LEU A 108 -12.21 7.13 -43.68
N VAL A 109 -11.29 7.05 -44.64
CA VAL A 109 -10.07 6.24 -44.53
C VAL A 109 -9.25 6.70 -43.34
N ASN A 110 -9.08 8.01 -43.16
CA ASN A 110 -8.30 8.58 -42.08
C ASN A 110 -8.92 8.29 -40.71
N THR A 111 -10.24 8.45 -40.58
CA THR A 111 -10.99 8.13 -39.36
C THR A 111 -10.88 6.64 -39.03
N VAL A 112 -11.02 5.75 -40.02
CA VAL A 112 -10.90 4.29 -39.82
C VAL A 112 -9.48 3.92 -39.37
N VAL A 113 -8.45 4.45 -40.03
CA VAL A 113 -7.05 4.23 -39.66
C VAL A 113 -6.79 4.75 -38.24
N GLY A 114 -7.27 5.95 -37.90
CA GLY A 114 -7.17 6.54 -36.56
C GLY A 114 -7.82 5.66 -35.49
N VAL A 115 -9.06 5.20 -35.71
CA VAL A 115 -9.77 4.29 -34.79
C VAL A 115 -9.04 2.97 -34.62
N ILE A 116 -8.50 2.37 -35.69
CA ILE A 116 -7.72 1.12 -35.60
C ILE A 116 -6.44 1.34 -34.81
N GLN A 117 -5.71 2.42 -35.09
CA GLN A 117 -4.44 2.76 -34.45
C GLN A 117 -4.62 3.04 -32.95
N GLU A 118 -5.60 3.87 -32.60
CA GLU A 118 -5.95 4.23 -31.22
C GLU A 118 -6.53 3.03 -30.44
N GLY A 119 -7.32 2.19 -31.12
CA GLY A 119 -7.86 0.96 -30.57
C GLY A 119 -6.78 -0.08 -30.23
N LYS A 120 -5.76 -0.25 -31.09
CA LYS A 120 -4.61 -1.12 -30.81
C LYS A 120 -3.83 -0.65 -29.58
N ALA A 121 -3.55 0.65 -29.49
CA ALA A 121 -2.83 1.23 -28.36
C ALA A 121 -3.61 1.09 -27.04
N SER A 122 -4.92 1.35 -27.07
CA SER A 122 -5.78 1.25 -25.89
C SER A 122 -5.96 -0.18 -25.39
N ARG A 123 -6.07 -1.18 -26.29
CA ARG A 123 -6.16 -2.59 -25.90
C ARG A 123 -4.90 -3.11 -25.22
N ALA A 124 -3.73 -2.67 -25.67
CA ALA A 124 -2.46 -3.02 -25.04
C ALA A 124 -2.41 -2.51 -23.59
N PHE A 125 -2.92 -1.30 -23.36
CA PHE A 125 -3.04 -0.72 -22.01
C PHE A 125 -4.08 -1.45 -21.14
N ALA A 126 -5.26 -1.79 -21.68
CA ALA A 126 -6.32 -2.48 -20.94
C ALA A 126 -5.86 -3.84 -20.41
N LYS A 127 -5.19 -4.65 -21.24
CA LYS A 127 -4.65 -5.96 -20.82
C LYS A 127 -3.63 -5.87 -19.69
N LEU A 128 -2.83 -4.79 -19.65
CA LEU A 128 -1.90 -4.55 -18.56
C LEU A 128 -2.62 -4.16 -17.25
N GLN A 129 -3.79 -3.53 -17.33
CA GLN A 129 -4.60 -3.19 -16.14
C GLN A 129 -5.36 -4.39 -15.58
N GLU A 130 -5.78 -5.34 -16.41
CA GLU A 130 -6.47 -6.57 -15.98
C GLU A 130 -5.61 -7.44 -15.05
N LEU A 131 -4.27 -7.39 -15.19
CA LEU A 131 -3.33 -8.11 -14.32
C LEU A 131 -3.29 -7.60 -12.86
N VAL A 132 -4.01 -6.52 -12.54
CA VAL A 132 -3.94 -5.81 -11.25
C VAL A 132 -5.19 -6.01 -10.40
N ILE A 133 -6.25 -6.59 -10.96
CA ILE A 133 -7.54 -6.73 -10.28
C ILE A 133 -7.42 -7.87 -9.26
N ARG A 134 -7.52 -7.51 -7.99
CA ARG A 134 -7.47 -8.47 -6.87
C ARG A 134 -8.84 -9.12 -6.69
N ARG A 135 -8.84 -10.37 -6.25
CA ARG A 135 -10.05 -11.10 -5.87
C ARG A 135 -10.32 -10.96 -4.37
N ALA A 136 -11.58 -11.18 -3.99
CA ALA A 136 -12.03 -11.20 -2.61
C ALA A 136 -13.08 -12.29 -2.43
N VAL A 137 -13.19 -12.82 -1.22
CA VAL A 137 -14.21 -13.82 -0.87
C VAL A 137 -15.39 -13.14 -0.21
N VAL A 138 -16.58 -13.28 -0.81
CA VAL A 138 -17.85 -12.77 -0.28
C VAL A 138 -18.78 -13.92 0.05
N LEU A 139 -19.69 -13.71 0.98
CA LEU A 139 -20.76 -14.63 1.31
C LEU A 139 -22.02 -14.19 0.56
N ARG A 140 -22.49 -15.01 -0.39
CA ARG A 140 -23.73 -14.79 -1.13
C ARG A 140 -24.58 -16.05 -1.11
N ASP A 141 -25.87 -15.91 -0.83
CA ASP A 141 -26.81 -17.03 -0.74
C ASP A 141 -26.33 -18.19 0.18
N GLY A 142 -25.63 -17.84 1.27
CA GLY A 142 -25.08 -18.79 2.25
C GLY A 142 -23.81 -19.52 1.80
N GLN A 143 -23.23 -19.15 0.66
CA GLN A 143 -22.01 -19.76 0.15
C GLN A 143 -20.89 -18.73 -0.05
N GLU A 144 -19.66 -19.12 0.31
CA GLU A 144 -18.48 -18.32 0.00
C GLU A 144 -18.21 -18.36 -1.50
N GLN A 145 -18.12 -17.20 -2.13
CA GLN A 145 -17.86 -17.01 -3.54
C GLN A 145 -16.68 -16.08 -3.73
N GLU A 146 -15.76 -16.44 -4.60
CA GLU A 146 -14.65 -15.56 -4.98
C GLU A 146 -15.12 -14.62 -6.09
N VAL A 147 -15.07 -13.32 -5.83
CA VAL A 147 -15.49 -12.26 -6.76
C VAL A 147 -14.34 -11.28 -7.00
N PHE A 148 -14.41 -10.53 -8.08
CA PHE A 148 -13.46 -9.43 -8.26
C PHE A 148 -13.71 -8.34 -7.22
N SER A 149 -12.65 -7.75 -6.68
CA SER A 149 -12.75 -6.65 -5.70
C SER A 149 -13.58 -5.46 -6.20
N THR A 150 -13.66 -5.26 -7.53
CA THR A 150 -14.47 -4.22 -8.18
C THR A 150 -15.97 -4.50 -8.14
N GLU A 151 -16.38 -5.75 -7.94
CA GLU A 151 -17.79 -6.16 -7.87
C GLU A 151 -18.38 -6.03 -6.45
N ILE A 152 -17.55 -5.69 -5.46
CA ILE A 152 -17.99 -5.59 -4.08
C ILE A 152 -18.90 -4.38 -3.89
N VAL A 153 -19.99 -4.55 -3.15
CA VAL A 153 -20.97 -3.48 -2.86
C VAL A 153 -21.22 -3.31 -1.36
N PRO A 154 -21.67 -2.12 -0.90
CA PRO A 154 -22.08 -1.94 0.48
C PRO A 154 -23.20 -2.90 0.89
N GLY A 155 -23.06 -3.45 2.10
CA GLY A 155 -23.94 -4.47 2.66
C GLY A 155 -23.50 -5.90 2.39
N GLU A 156 -22.45 -6.15 1.60
CA GLU A 156 -21.91 -7.50 1.46
C GLU A 156 -21.15 -7.97 2.70
N ILE A 157 -21.24 -9.26 2.97
CA ILE A 157 -20.43 -9.93 3.98
C ILE A 157 -19.18 -10.48 3.28
N CYS A 158 -18.01 -9.96 3.62
CA CYS A 158 -16.73 -10.48 3.15
C CYS A 158 -16.12 -11.43 4.19
N VAL A 159 -15.45 -12.46 3.71
CA VAL A 159 -14.66 -13.37 4.53
C VAL A 159 -13.19 -13.03 4.33
N LEU A 160 -12.50 -12.75 5.44
CA LEU A 160 -11.10 -12.37 5.48
C LEU A 160 -10.27 -13.50 6.10
N ARG A 161 -9.13 -13.81 5.49
CA ARG A 161 -8.13 -14.78 5.94
C ARG A 161 -6.74 -14.16 5.92
N ALA A 162 -5.82 -14.77 6.67
CA ALA A 162 -4.41 -14.44 6.60
C ALA A 162 -3.91 -14.43 5.13
N GLY A 163 -3.25 -13.34 4.75
CA GLY A 163 -2.77 -13.09 3.39
C GLY A 163 -3.73 -12.26 2.52
N ASP A 164 -4.99 -12.08 2.91
CA ASP A 164 -5.95 -11.33 2.13
C ASP A 164 -5.72 -9.83 2.23
N TYR A 165 -5.86 -9.14 1.09
CA TYR A 165 -6.01 -7.69 1.08
C TYR A 165 -7.48 -7.33 1.28
N ILE A 166 -7.74 -6.38 2.17
CA ILE A 166 -9.08 -5.89 2.43
C ILE A 166 -9.53 -5.03 1.24
N ALA A 167 -10.62 -5.43 0.59
CA ALA A 167 -11.05 -4.84 -0.67
C ALA A 167 -11.91 -3.57 -0.52
N ALA A 168 -12.56 -3.38 0.63
CA ALA A 168 -13.45 -2.26 0.94
C ALA A 168 -13.42 -1.97 2.45
N ASP A 169 -13.86 -0.79 2.88
CA ASP A 169 -13.95 -0.52 4.32
C ASP A 169 -15.14 -1.30 4.89
N ALA A 170 -14.89 -2.04 5.97
CA ALA A 170 -15.87 -2.96 6.53
C ALA A 170 -15.87 -2.97 8.05
N ARG A 171 -17.04 -3.29 8.62
CA ARG A 171 -17.25 -3.52 10.04
C ARG A 171 -17.02 -4.99 10.38
N VAL A 172 -16.21 -5.28 11.38
CA VAL A 172 -15.97 -6.64 11.86
C VAL A 172 -17.20 -7.19 12.59
N LEU A 173 -17.78 -8.29 12.11
CA LEU A 173 -18.92 -8.96 12.74
C LEU A 173 -18.46 -10.13 13.61
N ASP A 174 -17.53 -10.94 13.08
CA ASP A 174 -16.92 -12.04 13.80
C ASP A 174 -15.43 -12.07 13.47
N ALA A 175 -14.60 -12.37 14.47
CA ALA A 175 -13.15 -12.40 14.32
C ALA A 175 -12.52 -13.44 15.24
N ARG A 176 -11.57 -14.22 14.68
CA ARG A 176 -10.74 -15.17 15.40
C ARG A 176 -9.28 -14.82 15.16
N ASN A 177 -8.63 -14.26 16.19
CA ASN A 177 -7.24 -13.80 16.15
C ASN A 177 -6.93 -12.90 14.94
N LEU A 178 -7.90 -12.08 14.52
CA LEU A 178 -7.74 -11.23 13.34
C LEU A 178 -6.72 -10.13 13.63
N ARG A 179 -5.60 -10.15 12.90
CA ARG A 179 -4.56 -9.12 12.94
C ARG A 179 -4.41 -8.49 11.56
N VAL A 180 -4.51 -7.17 11.52
CA VAL A 180 -4.44 -6.41 10.27
C VAL A 180 -3.27 -5.43 10.34
N ASN A 181 -2.50 -5.39 9.26
CA ASN A 181 -1.46 -4.40 9.05
C ASN A 181 -2.04 -3.15 8.37
N GLU A 182 -2.16 -2.08 9.16
CA GLU A 182 -2.73 -0.81 8.72
C GLU A 182 -1.68 0.20 8.24
N SER A 183 -0.46 -0.24 7.95
CA SER A 183 0.63 0.64 7.51
C SER A 183 0.30 1.42 6.24
N ALA A 184 -0.52 0.85 5.34
CA ALA A 184 -0.98 1.53 4.13
C ALA A 184 -1.81 2.79 4.43
N LEU A 185 -2.43 2.88 5.60
CA LEU A 185 -3.28 4.00 6.02
C LEU A 185 -2.60 4.89 7.08
N THR A 186 -1.80 4.30 7.96
CA THR A 186 -1.19 4.98 9.12
C THR A 186 0.29 5.34 8.92
N GLY A 187 0.99 4.66 8.01
CA GLY A 187 2.45 4.75 7.86
C GLY A 187 3.24 3.98 8.91
N GLU A 188 2.58 3.35 9.88
CA GLU A 188 3.21 2.59 10.97
C GLU A 188 3.02 1.08 10.73
N TRP A 189 4.13 0.34 10.76
CA TRP A 189 4.12 -1.12 10.60
C TRP A 189 3.90 -1.81 11.95
N VAL A 190 2.70 -1.63 12.49
CA VAL A 190 2.25 -2.27 13.73
C VAL A 190 0.98 -3.05 13.41
N GLU A 191 0.95 -4.31 13.82
CA GLU A 191 -0.21 -5.18 13.71
C GLU A 191 -1.29 -4.70 14.70
N VAL A 192 -2.51 -4.51 14.20
CA VAL A 192 -3.66 -4.09 15.02
C VAL A 192 -4.60 -5.27 15.19
N ASP A 193 -4.83 -5.67 16.45
CA ASP A 193 -5.83 -6.66 16.80
C ASP A 193 -7.24 -6.14 16.54
N LYS A 194 -8.03 -6.93 15.81
CA LYS A 194 -9.39 -6.59 15.42
C LYS A 194 -10.43 -7.40 16.19
N LYS A 195 -11.48 -6.73 16.64
CA LYS A 195 -12.55 -7.30 17.49
C LYS A 195 -13.92 -6.88 16.99
N ALA A 196 -14.93 -7.71 17.20
CA ALA A 196 -16.30 -7.42 16.76
C ALA A 196 -17.05 -6.41 17.65
N GLU A 197 -16.59 -6.17 18.87
CA GLU A 197 -17.28 -5.34 19.87
C GLU A 197 -17.56 -3.91 19.38
N THR A 198 -18.73 -3.37 19.75
CA THR A 198 -19.10 -1.98 19.44
C THR A 198 -18.25 -1.00 20.26
N LEU A 199 -17.82 0.09 19.62
CA LEU A 199 -16.93 1.08 20.21
C LEU A 199 -17.63 2.43 20.42
N PRO A 200 -17.15 3.29 21.33
CA PRO A 200 -17.69 4.64 21.48
C PRO A 200 -17.52 5.50 20.22
N GLU A 201 -18.49 6.37 19.95
CA GLU A 201 -18.53 7.20 18.73
C GLU A 201 -17.28 8.10 18.54
N HIS A 202 -16.73 8.65 19.63
CA HIS A 202 -15.62 9.61 19.65
C HIS A 202 -14.22 8.98 19.44
N LYS A 203 -14.15 7.69 19.08
CA LYS A 203 -12.87 7.03 18.76
C LYS A 203 -12.22 7.57 17.49
N ARG A 204 -10.91 7.82 17.56
CA ARG A 204 -10.08 8.18 16.40
C ARG A 204 -10.04 7.02 15.42
N LEU A 205 -9.76 7.32 14.16
CA LEU A 205 -9.76 6.33 13.08
C LEU A 205 -8.84 5.13 13.38
N THR A 206 -7.62 5.40 13.87
CA THR A 206 -6.62 4.39 14.26
C THR A 206 -7.06 3.51 15.44
N ASP A 207 -7.97 4.01 16.28
CA ASP A 207 -8.41 3.33 17.51
C ASP A 207 -9.67 2.48 17.27
N ARG A 208 -10.20 2.48 16.04
CA ARG A 208 -11.40 1.71 15.66
C ARG A 208 -11.01 0.26 15.36
N THR A 209 -10.74 -0.50 16.41
CA THR A 209 -10.36 -1.93 16.35
C THR A 209 -11.45 -2.83 15.76
N ASN A 210 -12.66 -2.32 15.58
CA ASN A 210 -13.80 -3.06 15.07
C ASN A 210 -14.14 -2.74 13.60
N MET A 211 -13.25 -1.99 12.95
CA MET A 211 -13.25 -1.66 11.53
C MET A 211 -12.00 -2.21 10.85
N VAL A 212 -12.12 -2.52 9.57
CA VAL A 212 -11.03 -2.87 8.66
C VAL A 212 -11.07 -1.98 7.44
N TRP A 213 -9.92 -1.65 6.86
CA TRP A 213 -9.80 -0.59 5.86
C TRP A 213 -9.34 -1.08 4.50
N ALA A 214 -9.93 -0.56 3.44
CA ALA A 214 -9.56 -0.89 2.06
C ALA A 214 -8.06 -0.68 1.81
N GLY A 215 -7.40 -1.67 1.21
CA GLY A 215 -5.98 -1.63 0.87
C GLY A 215 -5.01 -2.10 1.97
N THR A 216 -5.51 -2.39 3.18
CA THR A 216 -4.72 -2.99 4.26
C THR A 216 -4.62 -4.53 4.11
N LEU A 217 -3.65 -5.15 4.79
CA LEU A 217 -3.34 -6.58 4.67
C LEU A 217 -3.72 -7.31 5.97
N VAL A 218 -4.43 -8.43 5.84
CA VAL A 218 -4.66 -9.35 6.95
C VAL A 218 -3.39 -10.19 7.13
N GLU A 219 -2.69 -10.00 8.25
CA GLU A 219 -1.48 -10.76 8.53
C GLU A 219 -1.79 -12.10 9.19
N ASP A 220 -2.87 -12.17 9.95
CA ASP A 220 -3.27 -13.39 10.63
C ASP A 220 -4.74 -13.46 10.97
N GLY A 221 -5.19 -14.67 11.23
CA GLY A 221 -6.53 -14.96 11.69
C GLY A 221 -7.58 -14.98 10.59
N TRP A 222 -8.82 -14.91 11.04
CA TRP A 222 -9.99 -15.01 10.19
C TRP A 222 -11.09 -14.07 10.70
N ALA A 223 -11.86 -13.50 9.78
CA ALA A 223 -13.01 -12.67 10.15
C ALA A 223 -14.13 -12.70 9.11
N ARG A 224 -15.35 -12.45 9.58
CA ARG A 224 -16.48 -12.01 8.75
C ARG A 224 -16.68 -10.52 8.96
N VAL A 225 -16.77 -9.78 7.87
CA VAL A 225 -16.90 -8.33 7.91
C VAL A 225 -18.02 -7.86 7.00
N LEU A 226 -18.79 -6.86 7.44
CA LEU A 226 -19.83 -6.20 6.65
C LEU A 226 -19.26 -4.98 5.94
N VAL A 227 -19.31 -4.96 4.61
CA VAL A 227 -18.84 -3.84 3.81
C VAL A 227 -19.75 -2.62 4.04
N VAL A 228 -19.16 -1.52 4.50
CA VAL A 228 -19.91 -0.28 4.77
C VAL A 228 -19.61 0.83 3.77
N ASN A 229 -18.37 0.90 3.26
CA ASN A 229 -17.99 1.86 2.23
C ASN A 229 -17.16 1.20 1.13
N THR A 230 -17.45 1.57 -0.12
CA THR A 230 -16.72 1.15 -1.32
C THR A 230 -16.19 2.35 -2.11
N ALA A 231 -15.23 2.10 -3.00
CA ALA A 231 -14.67 3.07 -3.94
C ALA A 231 -14.22 4.38 -3.27
N ASN A 232 -14.69 5.51 -3.77
CA ASN A 232 -14.35 6.86 -3.31
C ASN A 232 -14.81 7.16 -1.86
N TYR A 233 -15.70 6.34 -1.30
CA TYR A 233 -16.23 6.52 0.04
C TYR A 233 -15.43 5.79 1.11
N THR A 234 -14.50 4.91 0.71
CA THR A 234 -13.50 4.35 1.63
C THR A 234 -12.58 5.45 2.16
N GLU A 235 -11.96 5.27 3.32
CA GLU A 235 -11.01 6.25 3.87
C GLU A 235 -9.84 6.50 2.91
N PHE A 236 -9.32 5.44 2.29
CA PHE A 236 -8.31 5.54 1.24
C PHE A 236 -8.85 6.24 -0.03
N GLY A 237 -10.12 5.99 -0.38
CA GLY A 237 -10.83 6.64 -1.48
C GLY A 237 -11.02 8.13 -1.26
N LYS A 238 -11.39 8.57 -0.06
CA LYS A 238 -11.52 9.98 0.33
C LYS A 238 -10.19 10.71 0.17
N VAL A 239 -9.09 10.12 0.67
CA VAL A 239 -7.74 10.65 0.49
C VAL A 239 -7.39 10.73 -1.00
N SER A 240 -7.67 9.67 -1.75
CA SER A 240 -7.41 9.61 -3.19
C SER A 240 -8.18 10.66 -3.99
N VAL A 241 -9.44 10.96 -3.62
CA VAL A 241 -10.24 12.03 -4.25
C VAL A 241 -9.69 13.41 -3.88
N MET A 242 -9.29 13.62 -2.63
CA MET A 242 -8.68 14.89 -2.20
C MET A 242 -7.37 15.16 -2.96
N VAL A 243 -6.52 14.14 -3.11
CA VAL A 243 -5.27 14.23 -3.90
C VAL A 243 -5.56 14.29 -5.40
N GLY A 244 -6.55 13.56 -5.89
CA GLY A 244 -6.92 13.47 -7.30
C GLY A 244 -7.55 14.74 -7.87
N ARG A 245 -8.08 15.63 -7.02
CA ARG A 245 -8.55 16.97 -7.42
C ARG A 245 -7.42 17.92 -7.81
N THR A 246 -6.16 17.53 -7.61
CA THR A 246 -5.01 18.28 -8.12
C THR A 246 -5.02 18.22 -9.65
N ARG A 247 -4.98 19.38 -10.33
CA ARG A 247 -5.05 19.45 -11.81
C ARG A 247 -4.06 18.48 -12.44
N LYS A 248 -4.52 17.60 -13.34
CA LYS A 248 -3.65 16.73 -14.15
C LYS A 248 -2.66 17.62 -14.91
N ILE A 249 -1.40 17.62 -14.48
CA ILE A 249 -0.34 18.37 -15.16
C ILE A 249 0.07 17.57 -16.39
N ARG A 250 0.10 18.22 -17.57
CA ARG A 250 0.63 17.61 -18.80
C ARG A 250 2.09 17.25 -18.60
N THR A 251 2.46 16.05 -19.02
CA THR A 251 3.84 15.54 -18.94
C THR A 251 4.78 16.30 -19.88
N PRO A 252 6.10 16.29 -19.63
CA PRO A 252 7.09 16.93 -20.51
C PRO A 252 6.96 16.55 -22.00
N LEU A 253 6.80 15.28 -22.33
CA LEU A 253 6.57 14.75 -23.67
C LEU A 253 5.28 15.29 -24.26
N GLN A 254 4.17 15.28 -23.52
CA GLN A 254 2.91 15.88 -23.99
C GLN A 254 3.07 17.38 -24.29
N ARG A 255 3.84 18.11 -23.49
CA ARG A 255 4.14 19.53 -23.75
C ARG A 255 4.99 19.70 -25.00
N ASN A 256 6.04 18.91 -25.14
CA ASN A 256 6.93 18.94 -26.31
C ASN A 256 6.18 18.56 -27.59
N MET A 257 5.31 17.55 -27.53
CA MET A 257 4.44 17.16 -28.64
C MET A 257 3.46 18.26 -29.01
N ALA A 258 2.80 18.89 -28.03
CA ALA A 258 1.90 20.01 -28.30
C ALA A 258 2.66 21.20 -28.90
N SER A 259 3.90 21.44 -28.49
CA SER A 259 4.77 22.46 -29.08
C SER A 259 5.13 22.10 -30.54
N LEU A 260 5.55 20.86 -30.79
CA LEU A 260 5.88 20.38 -32.14
C LEU A 260 4.67 20.44 -33.07
N ALA A 261 3.50 19.97 -32.62
CA ALA A 261 2.25 20.04 -33.36
C ALA A 261 1.88 21.49 -33.69
N ARG A 262 2.09 22.42 -32.75
CA ARG A 262 1.85 23.86 -32.99
C ARG A 262 2.81 24.42 -34.04
N ILE A 263 4.10 24.10 -33.97
CA ILE A 263 5.10 24.54 -34.95
C ILE A 263 4.74 24.02 -36.35
N ILE A 264 4.46 22.72 -36.47
CA ILE A 264 4.04 22.10 -37.73
C ILE A 264 2.76 22.75 -38.25
N SER A 265 1.76 22.95 -37.39
CA SER A 265 0.50 23.59 -37.78
C SER A 265 0.70 25.01 -38.30
N ILE A 266 1.55 25.81 -37.66
CA ILE A 266 1.89 27.17 -38.11
C ILE A 266 2.57 27.13 -39.48
N LEU A 267 3.55 26.25 -39.66
CA LEU A 267 4.26 26.09 -40.94
C LEU A 267 3.30 25.67 -42.06
N VAL A 268 2.45 24.67 -41.81
CA VAL A 268 1.46 24.19 -42.77
C VAL A 268 0.46 25.29 -43.14
N LEU A 269 -0.11 25.97 -42.15
CA LEU A 269 -1.05 27.08 -42.40
C LEU A 269 -0.40 28.23 -43.17
N ALA A 270 0.86 28.56 -42.88
CA ALA A 270 1.59 29.58 -43.62
C ALA A 270 1.82 29.16 -45.08
N THR A 271 2.31 27.94 -45.32
CA THR A 271 2.52 27.42 -46.68
C THR A 271 1.21 27.32 -47.47
N VAL A 272 0.15 26.82 -46.84
CA VAL A 272 -1.18 26.72 -47.43
C VAL A 272 -1.75 28.11 -47.76
N GLY A 273 -1.63 29.07 -46.85
CA GLY A 273 -2.04 30.46 -47.09
C GLY A 273 -1.29 31.12 -48.24
N ILE A 274 0.02 30.86 -48.36
CA ILE A 274 0.84 31.34 -49.48
C ILE A 274 0.37 30.70 -50.81
N ILE A 275 0.16 29.39 -50.84
CA ILE A 275 -0.31 28.68 -52.04
C ILE A 275 -1.67 29.20 -52.47
N PHE A 276 -2.61 29.36 -51.54
CA PHE A 276 -3.93 29.93 -51.80
C PHE A 276 -3.83 31.33 -52.41
N ALA A 277 -3.07 32.24 -51.77
CA ALA A 277 -2.92 33.61 -52.22
C ALA A 277 -2.27 33.70 -53.61
N LEU A 278 -1.21 32.92 -53.86
CA LEU A 278 -0.54 32.88 -55.16
C LEU A 278 -1.43 32.28 -56.26
N GLY A 279 -2.22 31.26 -55.96
CA GLY A 279 -3.14 30.65 -56.92
C GLY A 279 -4.26 31.61 -57.33
N VAL A 280 -4.91 32.25 -56.35
CA VAL A 280 -5.92 33.28 -56.63
C VAL A 280 -5.31 34.45 -57.39
N TRP A 281 -4.09 34.88 -57.03
CA TRP A 281 -3.39 35.94 -57.77
C TRP A 281 -3.06 35.55 -59.22
N ARG A 282 -2.78 34.27 -59.49
CA ARG A 282 -2.61 33.73 -60.85
C ARG A 282 -3.91 33.61 -61.65
N GLY A 283 -5.07 33.87 -61.04
CA GLY A 283 -6.37 33.82 -61.69
C GLY A 283 -7.11 32.48 -61.56
N GLU A 284 -6.62 31.57 -60.70
CA GLU A 284 -7.33 30.32 -60.39
C GLU A 284 -8.61 30.58 -59.60
N SER A 285 -9.60 29.68 -59.72
CA SER A 285 -10.82 29.76 -58.94
C SER A 285 -10.52 29.69 -57.43
N ALA A 286 -11.10 30.61 -56.65
CA ALA A 286 -10.96 30.61 -55.21
C ALA A 286 -11.49 29.32 -54.56
N THR A 287 -12.50 28.68 -55.15
CA THR A 287 -13.03 27.38 -54.67
C THR A 287 -12.01 26.26 -54.87
N HIS A 288 -11.46 26.16 -56.08
CA HIS A 288 -10.43 25.17 -56.41
C HIS A 288 -9.17 25.36 -55.56
N MET A 289 -8.73 26.60 -55.36
CA MET A 289 -7.60 26.92 -54.48
C MET A 289 -7.88 26.60 -53.01
N PHE A 290 -9.11 26.81 -52.54
CA PHE A 290 -9.52 26.44 -51.19
C PHE A 290 -9.49 24.92 -50.98
N LEU A 291 -10.05 24.15 -51.91
CA LEU A 291 -10.06 22.68 -51.83
C LEU A 291 -8.63 22.11 -51.89
N THR A 292 -7.79 22.63 -52.78
CA THR A 292 -6.37 22.25 -52.87
C THR A 292 -5.63 22.56 -51.57
N SER A 293 -5.91 23.72 -50.98
CA SER A 293 -5.32 24.17 -49.71
C SER A 293 -5.69 23.25 -48.55
N VAL A 294 -6.96 22.85 -48.46
CA VAL A 294 -7.43 21.90 -47.43
C VAL A 294 -6.80 20.52 -47.65
N ALA A 295 -6.74 20.02 -48.88
CA ALA A 295 -6.12 18.73 -49.18
C ALA A 295 -4.64 18.66 -48.76
N ILE A 296 -3.87 19.72 -49.06
CA ILE A 296 -2.45 19.82 -48.63
C ILE A 296 -2.34 19.92 -47.12
N ALA A 297 -3.18 20.74 -46.48
CA ALA A 297 -3.16 20.91 -45.02
C ALA A 297 -3.33 19.57 -44.32
N VAL A 298 -4.25 18.73 -44.80
CA VAL A 298 -4.58 17.42 -44.25
C VAL A 298 -3.47 16.40 -44.49
N ALA A 299 -2.93 16.35 -45.70
CA ALA A 299 -1.81 15.48 -46.03
C ALA A 299 -0.57 15.74 -45.16
N ALA A 300 -0.41 16.97 -44.65
CA ALA A 300 0.71 17.38 -43.81
C ALA A 300 0.51 17.09 -42.31
N VAL A 301 -0.66 16.60 -41.87
CA VAL A 301 -0.94 16.36 -40.44
C VAL A 301 -0.26 15.07 -39.99
N PRO A 302 0.60 15.11 -38.97
CA PRO A 302 1.33 13.93 -38.50
C PRO A 302 0.46 13.10 -37.53
N GLU A 303 -0.59 12.47 -38.04
CA GLU A 303 -1.55 11.69 -37.24
C GLU A 303 -0.96 10.43 -36.62
N GLY A 304 0.11 9.89 -37.21
CA GLY A 304 0.83 8.74 -36.66
C GLY A 304 1.61 9.06 -35.38
N LEU A 305 1.86 10.34 -35.07
CA LEU A 305 2.76 10.73 -33.99
C LEU A 305 2.18 10.45 -32.59
N PRO A 306 0.92 10.83 -32.25
CA PRO A 306 0.31 10.47 -30.95
C PRO A 306 0.18 8.96 -30.74
N VAL A 307 -0.10 8.23 -31.82
CA VAL A 307 -0.21 6.76 -31.82
C VAL A 307 1.14 6.13 -31.52
N ALA A 308 2.19 6.55 -32.22
CA ALA A 308 3.55 6.04 -32.04
C ALA A 308 4.02 6.20 -30.60
N VAL A 309 3.78 7.37 -29.99
CA VAL A 309 4.14 7.64 -28.59
C VAL A 309 3.40 6.71 -27.63
N THR A 310 2.09 6.50 -27.83
CA THR A 310 1.30 5.62 -26.97
C THR A 310 1.79 4.18 -27.04
N VAL A 311 2.13 3.69 -28.24
CA VAL A 311 2.71 2.35 -28.43
C VAL A 311 4.08 2.22 -27.76
N ILE A 312 4.97 3.21 -27.94
CA ILE A 312 6.31 3.21 -27.31
C ILE A 312 6.18 3.20 -25.78
N LEU A 313 5.28 4.00 -25.21
CA LEU A 313 5.02 4.02 -23.77
C LEU A 313 4.46 2.68 -23.27
N ALA A 314 3.53 2.07 -24.00
CA ALA A 314 2.97 0.75 -23.65
C ALA A 314 4.05 -0.34 -23.64
N LEU A 315 4.92 -0.38 -24.65
CA LEU A 315 6.08 -1.29 -24.70
C LEU A 315 7.07 -1.01 -23.56
N GLY A 316 7.29 0.25 -23.21
CA GLY A 316 8.12 0.64 -22.06
C GLY A 316 7.54 0.13 -20.74
N MET A 317 6.22 0.24 -20.56
CA MET A 317 5.52 -0.28 -19.39
C MET A 317 5.62 -1.81 -19.29
N GLU A 318 5.50 -2.54 -20.40
CA GLU A 318 5.66 -4.00 -20.42
C GLU A 318 7.07 -4.41 -19.95
N ARG A 319 8.11 -3.67 -20.35
CA ARG A 319 9.48 -3.90 -19.88
C ARG A 319 9.63 -3.64 -18.38
N ILE A 320 9.00 -2.58 -17.86
CA ILE A 320 9.02 -2.28 -16.42
C ILE A 320 8.31 -3.42 -15.64
N LEU A 321 7.20 -3.94 -16.17
CA LEU A 321 6.45 -5.05 -15.57
C LEU A 321 7.26 -6.35 -15.50
N LYS A 322 8.05 -6.67 -16.54
CA LYS A 322 8.94 -7.84 -16.53
C LYS A 322 9.99 -7.79 -15.42
N ASN A 323 10.33 -6.60 -14.93
CA ASN A 323 11.25 -6.40 -13.82
C ASN A 323 10.52 -6.17 -12.48
N GLY A 324 9.22 -6.53 -12.38
CA GLY A 324 8.43 -6.43 -11.17
C GLY A 324 7.79 -5.06 -10.90
N GLY A 325 7.94 -4.08 -11.79
CA GLY A 325 7.36 -2.74 -11.64
C GLY A 325 6.02 -2.58 -12.35
N LEU A 326 4.95 -2.21 -11.64
CA LEU A 326 3.63 -2.01 -12.25
C LEU A 326 3.32 -0.53 -12.48
N VAL A 327 3.15 -0.14 -13.75
CA VAL A 327 2.78 1.22 -14.14
C VAL A 327 1.27 1.30 -14.42
N LYS A 328 0.51 2.06 -13.61
CA LYS A 328 -0.96 2.14 -13.72
C LYS A 328 -1.47 3.17 -14.74
N LYS A 329 -0.62 4.10 -15.18
CA LYS A 329 -0.95 5.21 -16.11
C LYS A 329 0.16 5.39 -17.13
N LEU A 330 -0.17 5.58 -18.41
CA LEU A 330 0.81 5.79 -19.49
C LEU A 330 1.79 6.94 -19.19
N THR A 331 1.29 8.00 -18.57
CA THR A 331 2.08 9.19 -18.20
C THR A 331 3.08 8.94 -17.08
N ALA A 332 2.91 7.88 -16.27
CA ALA A 332 3.76 7.64 -15.11
C ALA A 332 5.15 7.11 -15.51
N ALA A 333 5.25 6.30 -16.56
CA ALA A 333 6.55 5.83 -17.07
C ALA A 333 7.44 6.99 -17.52
N GLU A 334 6.85 7.96 -18.21
CA GLU A 334 7.53 9.18 -18.63
C GLU A 334 7.89 10.09 -17.45
N THR A 335 6.95 10.26 -16.52
CA THR A 335 7.17 11.06 -15.31
C THR A 335 8.38 10.53 -14.55
N LEU A 336 8.48 9.21 -14.36
CA LEU A 336 9.63 8.56 -13.72
C LEU A 336 10.94 8.86 -14.46
N GLY A 337 10.97 8.74 -15.79
CA GLY A 337 12.16 9.05 -16.59
C GLY A 337 12.58 10.52 -16.56
N SER A 338 11.65 11.43 -16.26
CA SER A 338 11.89 12.88 -16.12
C SER A 338 12.00 13.36 -14.67
N THR A 339 11.96 12.45 -13.69
CA THR A 339 11.97 12.80 -12.27
C THR A 339 13.36 13.28 -11.86
N ASN A 340 13.42 14.46 -11.22
CA ASN A 340 14.64 15.06 -10.70
C ASN A 340 14.73 15.02 -9.15
N ILE A 341 13.59 14.86 -8.48
CA ILE A 341 13.48 14.80 -7.03
C ILE A 341 12.58 13.61 -6.68
N ILE A 342 13.11 12.68 -5.90
CA ILE A 342 12.35 11.54 -5.37
C ILE A 342 12.03 11.84 -3.92
N LEU A 343 10.75 12.03 -3.62
CA LEU A 343 10.25 12.06 -2.24
C LEU A 343 9.82 10.65 -1.88
N THR A 344 10.50 10.06 -0.90
CA THR A 344 10.27 8.68 -0.47
C THR A 344 9.79 8.65 0.97
N ASP A 345 8.84 7.77 1.24
CA ASP A 345 8.58 7.35 2.62
C ASP A 345 9.75 6.48 3.12
N LYS A 346 9.91 6.37 4.44
CA LYS A 346 10.95 5.57 5.07
C LYS A 346 10.47 4.13 5.26
N THR A 347 9.41 3.95 6.04
CA THR A 347 8.98 2.64 6.54
C THR A 347 8.32 1.84 5.41
N GLY A 348 8.82 0.64 5.13
CA GLY A 348 8.27 -0.22 4.07
C GLY A 348 8.62 0.21 2.64
N THR A 349 9.32 1.34 2.46
CA THR A 349 9.82 1.81 1.16
C THR A 349 11.35 1.79 1.11
N LEU A 350 12.03 2.50 2.03
CA LEU A 350 13.49 2.42 2.18
C LEU A 350 13.91 1.29 3.11
N THR A 351 13.09 1.02 4.14
CA THR A 351 13.34 -0.06 5.09
C THR A 351 12.42 -1.23 4.79
N GLN A 352 12.85 -2.44 5.13
CA GLN A 352 12.04 -3.66 5.00
C GLN A 352 10.88 -3.72 6.01
N ALA A 353 10.70 -2.67 6.83
CA ALA A 353 9.81 -2.62 7.99
C ALA A 353 10.02 -3.73 9.05
N ARG A 354 11.02 -4.61 8.88
CA ARG A 354 11.37 -5.68 9.81
C ARG A 354 12.36 -5.19 10.87
N MET A 355 12.04 -5.40 12.14
CA MET A 355 12.97 -5.13 13.24
C MET A 355 14.04 -6.23 13.30
N GLN A 356 15.30 -5.84 13.45
CA GLN A 356 16.45 -6.75 13.55
C GLN A 356 17.40 -6.25 14.64
N VAL A 357 18.13 -7.16 15.29
CA VAL A 357 19.17 -6.80 16.26
C VAL A 357 20.41 -6.33 15.48
N SER A 358 20.76 -5.04 15.64
CA SER A 358 21.93 -4.44 14.96
C SER A 358 23.23 -4.65 15.73
N HIS A 359 23.19 -4.58 17.06
CA HIS A 359 24.35 -4.63 17.93
C HIS A 359 24.04 -5.39 19.23
N VAL A 360 25.01 -6.16 19.72
CA VAL A 360 25.00 -6.74 21.06
C VAL A 360 26.23 -6.24 21.79
N VAL A 361 26.03 -5.46 22.85
CA VAL A 361 27.11 -4.93 23.68
C VAL A 361 27.21 -5.75 24.95
N THR A 362 28.41 -6.20 25.30
CA THR A 362 28.63 -7.07 26.47
C THR A 362 29.64 -6.47 27.44
N GLY A 363 29.56 -6.83 28.72
CA GLY A 363 30.52 -6.40 29.72
C GLY A 363 31.96 -6.85 29.41
N SER A 364 32.15 -7.99 28.74
CA SER A 364 33.47 -8.46 28.29
C SER A 364 34.08 -7.56 27.22
N GLN A 365 33.28 -7.03 26.30
CA GLN A 365 33.77 -6.09 25.30
C GLN A 365 34.21 -4.77 25.93
N LEU A 366 33.54 -4.34 27.01
CA LEU A 366 33.76 -3.03 27.63
C LEU A 366 34.81 -3.03 28.74
N PHE A 367 34.88 -4.13 29.50
CA PHE A 367 35.66 -4.21 30.73
C PHE A 367 36.55 -5.45 30.79
N GLY A 368 36.50 -6.34 29.79
CA GLY A 368 37.35 -7.52 29.68
C GLY A 368 38.69 -7.24 29.00
N GLU A 369 39.55 -8.25 28.93
CA GLU A 369 40.84 -8.12 28.25
C GLU A 369 40.71 -8.28 26.72
N PRO A 370 41.49 -7.55 25.91
CA PRO A 370 41.35 -7.55 24.44
C PRO A 370 41.62 -8.90 23.75
N SER A 371 42.32 -9.83 24.41
CA SER A 371 42.74 -11.13 23.84
C SER A 371 41.65 -12.21 23.84
N ASP A 372 40.45 -11.90 24.34
CA ASP A 372 39.42 -12.86 24.74
C ASP A 372 38.20 -12.89 23.78
N VAL A 373 38.46 -13.03 22.48
CA VAL A 373 37.43 -12.97 21.41
C VAL A 373 36.36 -14.07 21.57
N LEU A 374 36.78 -15.31 21.86
CA LEU A 374 35.86 -16.44 22.11
C LEU A 374 34.95 -16.17 23.32
N THR A 375 35.47 -15.45 24.32
CA THR A 375 34.73 -15.06 25.52
C THR A 375 33.71 -13.97 25.21
N GLN A 376 33.99 -13.08 24.25
CA GLN A 376 33.03 -12.06 23.79
C GLN A 376 31.85 -12.68 23.02
N GLU A 377 32.10 -13.64 22.12
CA GLU A 377 31.05 -14.37 21.40
C GLU A 377 30.14 -15.16 22.35
N ALA A 378 30.74 -15.86 23.33
CA ALA A 378 29.99 -16.57 24.36
C ALA A 378 29.11 -15.64 25.21
N HIS A 379 29.55 -14.40 25.44
CA HIS A 379 28.79 -13.40 26.19
C HIS A 379 27.65 -12.79 25.39
N ALA A 380 27.86 -12.55 24.09
CA ALA A 380 26.79 -12.14 23.19
C ALA A 380 25.71 -13.22 23.12
N SER A 381 26.13 -14.49 23.04
CA SER A 381 25.23 -15.64 23.10
C SER A 381 24.43 -15.70 24.41
N ALA A 382 25.06 -15.40 25.55
CA ALA A 382 24.36 -15.34 26.84
C ALA A 382 23.30 -14.23 26.91
N ALA A 383 23.61 -13.02 26.42
CA ALA A 383 22.66 -11.92 26.33
C ALA A 383 21.47 -12.26 25.41
N LEU A 384 21.75 -12.83 24.22
CA LEU A 384 20.72 -13.29 23.30
C LEU A 384 19.88 -14.44 23.88
N THR A 385 20.49 -15.34 24.65
CA THR A 385 19.76 -16.40 25.37
C THR A 385 18.77 -15.80 26.37
N ILE A 386 19.14 -14.73 27.09
CA ILE A 386 18.22 -14.00 27.96
C ILE A 386 17.10 -13.35 27.14
N GLY A 387 17.42 -12.72 26.01
CA GLY A 387 16.44 -12.16 25.08
C GLY A 387 15.42 -13.19 24.58
N ILE A 388 15.87 -14.35 24.09
CA ILE A 388 15.00 -15.47 23.68
C ILE A 388 14.14 -15.94 24.86
N SER A 389 14.74 -16.09 26.03
CA SER A 389 14.05 -16.64 27.20
C SER A 389 12.93 -15.73 27.71
N THR A 390 13.08 -14.42 27.51
CA THR A 390 12.12 -13.38 27.94
C THR A 390 11.20 -12.92 26.81
N SER A 391 11.31 -13.55 25.65
CA SER A 391 10.46 -13.35 24.48
C SER A 391 9.33 -14.37 24.47
N ASP A 392 8.20 -13.97 23.86
CA ASP A 392 7.08 -14.87 23.56
C ASP A 392 6.97 -15.18 22.06
N ALA A 393 8.01 -14.85 21.28
CA ALA A 393 8.06 -15.22 19.88
C ALA A 393 8.27 -16.73 19.70
N PHE A 394 7.67 -17.26 18.65
CA PHE A 394 7.82 -18.66 18.24
C PHE A 394 7.81 -18.78 16.72
N ILE A 395 8.33 -19.91 16.23
CA ILE A 395 8.32 -20.26 14.81
C ILE A 395 7.10 -21.15 14.58
N GLU A 396 6.19 -20.71 13.72
CA GLU A 396 4.96 -21.47 13.43
C GLU A 396 5.25 -22.72 12.59
N ASN A 397 6.23 -22.63 11.68
CA ASN A 397 6.62 -23.68 10.74
C ASN A 397 8.11 -24.08 10.90
N PRO A 398 8.51 -24.67 12.04
CA PRO A 398 9.91 -24.95 12.36
C PRO A 398 10.59 -25.97 11.43
N HIS A 399 9.82 -26.67 10.58
CA HIS A 399 10.33 -27.65 9.63
C HIS A 399 10.63 -27.08 8.23
N ALA A 400 10.24 -25.82 7.96
CA ALA A 400 10.55 -25.14 6.71
C ALA A 400 12.01 -24.66 6.67
N GLU A 401 12.49 -24.25 5.50
CA GLU A 401 13.78 -23.57 5.38
C GLU A 401 13.74 -22.20 6.09
N LEU A 402 14.90 -21.71 6.51
CA LEU A 402 15.03 -20.51 7.35
C LEU A 402 14.42 -19.26 6.69
N ASP A 403 14.49 -19.15 5.37
CA ASP A 403 13.95 -18.02 4.61
C ASP A 403 12.41 -18.03 4.53
N ASP A 404 11.80 -19.19 4.72
CA ASP A 404 10.34 -19.40 4.70
C ASP A 404 9.73 -19.43 6.10
N TRP A 405 10.52 -19.17 7.15
CA TRP A 405 10.02 -19.17 8.51
C TRP A 405 9.03 -18.04 8.79
N VAL A 406 7.89 -18.44 9.34
CA VAL A 406 6.86 -17.56 9.86
C VAL A 406 7.10 -17.38 11.36
N LEU A 407 7.73 -16.27 11.71
CA LEU A 407 7.91 -15.87 13.10
C LEU A 407 6.68 -15.11 13.60
N ARG A 408 6.12 -15.58 14.71
CA ARG A 408 5.04 -14.92 15.45
C ARG A 408 5.57 -14.26 16.70
N GLY A 409 4.87 -13.23 17.19
CA GLY A 409 5.26 -12.43 18.36
C GLY A 409 5.51 -10.96 18.00
N THR A 410 5.83 -10.13 19.00
CA THR A 410 6.08 -8.70 18.78
C THR A 410 7.30 -8.48 17.87
N PRO A 411 7.42 -7.35 17.14
CA PRO A 411 8.59 -7.09 16.29
C PRO A 411 9.95 -7.25 17.02
N THR A 412 9.99 -6.84 18.28
CA THR A 412 11.19 -6.96 19.13
C THR A 412 11.47 -8.41 19.53
N ASP A 413 10.43 -9.16 19.91
CA ASP A 413 10.55 -10.57 20.27
C ASP A 413 11.01 -11.43 19.09
N ARG A 414 10.46 -11.16 17.90
CA ARG A 414 10.88 -11.80 16.65
C ARG A 414 12.34 -11.50 16.32
N ALA A 415 12.76 -10.24 16.50
CA ALA A 415 14.15 -9.83 16.27
C ALA A 415 15.13 -10.54 17.22
N LEU A 416 14.79 -10.65 18.51
CA LEU A 416 15.61 -11.34 19.52
C LEU A 416 15.69 -12.85 19.24
N LEU A 417 14.56 -13.48 18.89
CA LEU A 417 14.52 -14.90 18.53
C LEU A 417 15.40 -15.19 17.30
N MET A 418 15.22 -14.42 16.23
CA MET A 418 16.01 -14.58 15.00
C MET A 418 17.50 -14.34 15.23
N ALA A 419 17.86 -13.27 15.97
CA ALA A 419 19.26 -12.97 16.27
C ALA A 419 19.94 -14.07 17.08
N GLY A 420 19.23 -14.68 18.04
CA GLY A 420 19.76 -15.81 18.78
C GLY A 420 19.96 -17.05 17.92
N ILE A 421 19.03 -17.36 17.02
CA ILE A 421 19.17 -18.50 16.09
C ILE A 421 20.34 -18.28 15.13
N GLN A 422 20.49 -17.07 14.59
CA GLN A 422 21.62 -16.70 13.73
C GLN A 422 22.97 -16.77 14.48
N ALA A 423 22.96 -16.53 15.79
CA ALA A 423 24.11 -16.73 16.68
C ALA A 423 24.33 -18.22 17.07
N GLY A 424 23.60 -19.16 16.46
CA GLY A 424 23.73 -20.60 16.69
C GLY A 424 23.01 -21.12 17.94
N ILE A 425 22.19 -20.30 18.60
CA ILE A 425 21.41 -20.70 19.77
C ILE A 425 20.17 -21.46 19.29
N GLN A 426 20.00 -22.68 19.76
CA GLN A 426 18.79 -23.47 19.51
C GLN A 426 17.76 -23.20 20.61
N PRO A 427 16.65 -22.50 20.33
CA PRO A 427 15.66 -22.13 21.35
C PRO A 427 15.13 -23.36 22.10
N GLU A 428 14.87 -24.47 21.39
CA GLU A 428 14.37 -25.72 21.97
C GLU A 428 15.36 -26.29 22.99
N ARG A 429 16.66 -26.14 22.75
CA ARG A 429 17.71 -26.56 23.68
C ARG A 429 17.73 -25.67 24.93
N VAL A 430 17.60 -24.35 24.76
CA VAL A 430 17.54 -23.40 25.89
C VAL A 430 16.41 -23.75 26.85
N PHE A 431 15.20 -23.99 26.32
CA PHE A 431 14.04 -24.35 27.13
C PHE A 431 14.08 -25.80 27.63
N ARG A 432 14.80 -26.71 26.97
CA ARG A 432 15.00 -28.07 27.47
C ARG A 432 15.99 -28.14 28.63
N GLU A 433 17.09 -27.40 28.54
CA GLU A 433 18.12 -27.35 29.59
C GLU A 433 17.64 -26.58 30.81
N ASN A 434 16.92 -25.46 30.59
CA ASN A 434 16.32 -24.67 31.65
C ASN A 434 14.83 -24.40 31.35
N PRO A 435 13.91 -25.32 31.70
CA PRO A 435 12.47 -25.17 31.44
C PRO A 435 11.89 -23.91 32.06
N ARG A 436 11.12 -23.14 31.26
CA ARG A 436 10.40 -21.94 31.71
C ARG A 436 9.25 -22.38 32.62
N ILE A 437 9.33 -22.03 33.90
CA ILE A 437 8.34 -22.33 34.94
C ILE A 437 7.23 -21.27 34.93
N ASP A 438 7.59 -20.01 34.71
CA ASP A 438 6.69 -18.87 34.81
C ASP A 438 7.20 -17.72 33.92
N PHE A 439 6.29 -16.83 33.50
CA PHE A 439 6.57 -15.80 32.50
C PHE A 439 5.73 -14.54 32.74
N LEU A 440 6.40 -13.39 32.72
CA LEU A 440 5.79 -12.07 32.71
C LEU A 440 6.07 -11.41 31.35
N PRO A 441 5.05 -11.27 30.48
CA PRO A 441 5.23 -10.57 29.22
C PRO A 441 5.55 -9.09 29.44
N PHE A 442 6.12 -8.47 28.40
CA PHE A 442 6.42 -7.04 28.41
C PHE A 442 5.14 -6.23 28.54
N GLU A 443 5.10 -5.32 29.50
CA GLU A 443 4.05 -4.29 29.64
C GLU A 443 4.70 -2.90 29.69
N ALA A 444 4.03 -1.90 29.11
CA ALA A 444 4.57 -0.55 28.99
C ALA A 444 4.74 0.13 30.35
N GLU A 445 3.86 -0.17 31.31
CA GLU A 445 3.90 0.33 32.68
C GLU A 445 5.14 -0.17 33.42
N ARG A 446 5.49 -1.45 33.25
CA ARG A 446 6.68 -2.08 33.86
C ARG A 446 7.97 -1.83 33.10
N ARG A 447 7.89 -1.72 31.78
CA ARG A 447 9.02 -1.53 30.84
C ARG A 447 10.04 -2.69 30.82
N PHE A 448 9.65 -3.89 31.25
CA PHE A 448 10.46 -5.11 31.13
C PHE A 448 9.58 -6.35 30.98
N ALA A 449 10.16 -7.43 30.43
CA ALA A 449 9.66 -8.79 30.44
C ALA A 449 10.58 -9.66 31.32
N ALA A 450 10.03 -10.70 31.94
CA ALA A 450 10.79 -11.60 32.80
C ALA A 450 10.35 -13.06 32.63
N SER A 451 11.30 -13.98 32.76
CA SER A 451 11.04 -15.42 32.73
C SER A 451 11.81 -16.13 33.83
N LEU A 452 11.12 -17.08 34.48
CA LEU A 452 11.72 -17.91 35.51
C LEU A 452 11.95 -19.31 34.97
N HIS A 453 13.15 -19.82 35.16
CA HIS A 453 13.56 -21.11 34.63
C HIS A 453 14.00 -22.06 35.74
N ARG A 454 13.72 -23.36 35.57
CA ARG A 454 14.25 -24.41 36.44
C ARG A 454 15.69 -24.73 36.05
N THR A 455 16.58 -24.81 37.02
CA THR A 455 17.96 -25.29 36.84
C THR A 455 18.23 -26.49 37.74
N LYS A 456 19.38 -27.16 37.57
CA LYS A 456 19.80 -28.26 38.47
C LYS A 456 20.07 -27.82 39.91
N LYS A 457 20.33 -26.52 40.15
CA LYS A 457 20.79 -25.97 41.44
C LYS A 457 19.80 -24.97 42.07
N GLY A 458 18.60 -24.85 41.52
CA GLY A 458 17.60 -23.84 41.91
C GLY A 458 16.86 -23.27 40.70
N THR A 459 16.52 -21.99 40.74
CA THR A 459 15.86 -21.28 39.65
C THR A 459 16.73 -20.17 39.08
N LEU A 460 16.44 -19.77 37.84
CA LEU A 460 17.13 -18.71 37.12
C LEU A 460 16.09 -17.73 36.62
N LEU A 461 16.08 -16.53 37.19
CA LEU A 461 15.30 -15.41 36.71
C LEU A 461 16.08 -14.69 35.60
N ARG A 462 15.44 -14.48 34.46
CA ARG A 462 15.94 -13.75 33.31
C ARG A 462 15.03 -12.57 33.05
N ILE A 463 15.61 -11.40 32.76
CA ILE A 463 14.87 -10.16 32.55
C ILE A 463 15.43 -9.44 31.33
N SER A 464 14.56 -8.95 30.45
CA SER A 464 14.92 -8.02 29.38
C SER A 464 14.00 -6.82 29.40
N GLY A 465 14.53 -5.62 29.19
CA GLY A 465 13.72 -4.41 29.23
C GLY A 465 14.50 -3.13 29.06
N ALA A 466 13.87 -2.04 29.47
CA ALA A 466 14.41 -0.70 29.48
C ALA A 466 15.77 -0.63 30.22
N PRO A 467 16.86 -0.18 29.56
CA PRO A 467 18.18 -0.06 30.19
C PRO A 467 18.17 0.70 31.51
N GLU A 468 17.46 1.81 31.59
CA GLU A 468 17.32 2.65 32.78
C GLU A 468 16.64 1.92 33.96
N VAL A 469 15.75 0.96 33.70
CA VAL A 469 15.11 0.15 34.75
C VAL A 469 16.09 -0.89 35.26
N LEU A 470 16.80 -1.59 34.37
CA LEU A 470 17.72 -2.65 34.76
C LEU A 470 19.00 -2.09 35.39
N LEU A 471 19.60 -1.04 34.81
CA LEU A 471 20.85 -0.43 35.31
C LEU A 471 20.68 0.24 36.68
N LYS A 472 19.51 0.78 36.99
CA LYS A 472 19.21 1.34 38.32
C LYS A 472 19.21 0.27 39.42
N ASN A 473 18.91 -0.96 39.04
CA ASN A 473 18.63 -2.07 39.94
C ASN A 473 19.75 -3.13 39.96
N ALA A 474 20.61 -3.15 38.94
CA ALA A 474 21.75 -4.05 38.85
C ALA A 474 22.84 -3.70 39.89
N THR A 475 23.44 -4.72 40.47
CA THR A 475 24.54 -4.56 41.45
C THR A 475 25.87 -5.07 40.92
N ARG A 476 25.81 -5.88 39.87
CA ARG A 476 26.96 -6.52 39.22
C ARG A 476 26.81 -6.43 37.71
N VAL A 477 27.90 -6.72 37.00
CA VAL A 477 27.94 -6.89 35.55
C VAL A 477 28.75 -8.13 35.23
N TYR A 478 28.34 -8.88 34.23
CA TYR A 478 29.02 -10.09 33.79
C TYR A 478 30.17 -9.75 32.80
N VAL A 479 31.38 -10.21 33.11
CA VAL A 479 32.64 -9.93 32.37
C VAL A 479 33.53 -11.19 32.39
N SER A 480 33.94 -11.68 31.23
CA SER A 480 34.78 -12.87 30.98
C SER A 480 34.52 -14.05 31.93
N GLY A 481 33.26 -14.46 32.09
CA GLY A 481 32.90 -15.64 32.90
C GLY A 481 32.67 -15.36 34.39
N ARG A 482 32.79 -14.10 34.82
CA ARG A 482 32.68 -13.70 36.23
C ARG A 482 31.74 -12.50 36.39
N SER A 483 31.09 -12.39 37.54
CA SER A 483 30.28 -11.22 37.88
C SER A 483 31.11 -10.25 38.72
N ILE A 484 31.37 -9.06 38.22
CA ILE A 484 32.10 -8.00 38.93
C ILE A 484 31.14 -6.93 39.42
N THR A 485 31.52 -6.20 40.48
CA THR A 485 30.68 -5.13 41.04
C THR A 485 30.43 -4.02 40.01
N LEU A 486 29.17 -3.61 39.87
CA LEU A 486 28.79 -2.47 39.03
C LEU A 486 29.07 -1.18 39.82
N THR A 487 30.26 -0.62 39.64
CA THR A 487 30.64 0.66 40.25
C THR A 487 29.99 1.82 39.49
N LYS A 488 29.87 2.98 40.12
CA LYS A 488 29.35 4.20 39.49
C LYS A 488 30.05 4.52 38.16
N GLN A 489 31.38 4.41 38.11
CA GLN A 489 32.16 4.62 36.89
C GLN A 489 31.77 3.66 35.75
N ARG A 490 31.50 2.36 36.05
CA ARG A 490 31.07 1.39 35.03
C ARG A 490 29.63 1.64 34.59
N GLN A 491 28.77 2.04 35.52
CA GLN A 491 27.40 2.43 35.23
C GLN A 491 27.37 3.65 34.30
N ASP A 492 28.21 4.65 34.54
CA ASP A 492 28.34 5.85 33.67
C ASP A 492 28.80 5.47 32.25
N VAL A 493 29.70 4.49 32.10
CA VAL A 493 30.10 3.96 30.79
C VAL A 493 28.93 3.28 30.06
N LEU A 494 28.17 2.44 30.74
CA LEU A 494 26.99 1.78 30.17
C LEU A 494 25.90 2.79 29.78
N GLN A 495 25.69 3.81 30.62
CA GLN A 495 24.75 4.90 30.36
C GLN A 495 25.15 5.68 29.11
N LYS A 496 26.44 6.01 28.95
CA LYS A 496 26.94 6.68 27.75
C LYS A 496 26.72 5.87 26.48
N ILE A 497 26.96 4.56 26.54
CA ILE A 497 26.72 3.65 25.40
C ILE A 497 25.24 3.60 25.04
N TYR A 498 24.36 3.53 26.05
CA TYR A 498 22.92 3.60 25.84
C TYR A 498 22.52 4.89 25.13
N GLU A 499 23.05 6.04 25.55
CA GLU A 499 22.79 7.34 24.90
C GLU A 499 23.31 7.39 23.47
N ASP A 500 24.52 6.90 23.21
CA ASP A 500 25.13 6.91 21.89
C ASP A 500 24.39 6.00 20.90
N LEU A 501 23.98 4.79 21.34
CA LEU A 501 23.16 3.89 20.52
C LEU A 501 21.78 4.48 20.22
N THR A 502 21.17 5.15 21.21
CA THR A 502 19.87 5.81 21.05
C THR A 502 19.95 6.99 20.09
N LYS A 503 21.02 7.79 20.14
CA LYS A 503 21.29 8.87 19.16
C LYS A 503 21.42 8.34 17.73
N GLY A 504 21.94 7.11 17.58
CA GLY A 504 21.99 6.40 16.30
C GLY A 504 20.62 5.89 15.80
N GLY A 505 19.53 6.12 16.53
CA GLY A 505 18.19 5.66 16.17
C GLY A 505 17.90 4.21 16.54
N ASN A 506 18.76 3.56 17.33
CA ASN A 506 18.53 2.19 17.79
C ASN A 506 17.56 2.16 18.98
N ARG A 507 16.68 1.16 19.00
CA ARG A 507 15.95 0.78 20.22
C ARG A 507 16.86 -0.11 21.06
N VAL A 508 17.25 0.36 22.24
CA VAL A 508 18.18 -0.36 23.13
C VAL A 508 17.41 -1.14 24.20
N LEU A 509 17.80 -2.39 24.41
CA LEU A 509 17.33 -3.23 25.51
C LEU A 509 18.51 -3.65 26.37
N ALA A 510 18.30 -3.72 27.68
CA ALA A 510 19.20 -4.40 28.58
C ALA A 510 18.69 -5.81 28.87
N THR A 511 19.62 -6.71 29.16
CA THR A 511 19.35 -8.08 29.62
C THR A 511 20.05 -8.30 30.94
N ALA A 512 19.34 -8.87 31.91
CA ALA A 512 19.87 -9.18 33.23
C ALA A 512 19.44 -10.57 33.65
N TYR A 513 20.19 -11.15 34.60
CA TYR A 513 19.79 -12.42 35.21
C TYR A 513 20.08 -12.45 36.71
N ARG A 514 19.41 -13.39 37.37
CA ARG A 514 19.61 -13.69 38.78
C ARG A 514 19.41 -15.18 39.03
N LEU A 515 20.36 -15.79 39.74
CA LEU A 515 20.21 -17.15 40.25
C LEU A 515 19.46 -17.09 41.58
N GLU A 516 18.37 -17.84 41.68
CA GLU A 516 17.49 -17.92 42.84
C GLU A 516 17.35 -19.36 43.33
N THR A 517 16.85 -19.50 44.55
CA THR A 517 16.39 -20.79 45.10
C THR A 517 14.86 -20.85 45.21
N ALA A 518 14.14 -19.82 44.75
CA ALA A 518 12.69 -19.68 44.88
C ALA A 518 11.92 -20.48 43.81
N GLU A 519 10.72 -20.97 44.14
CA GLU A 519 9.91 -21.82 43.24
C GLU A 519 8.92 -21.03 42.34
N LYS A 520 8.73 -19.74 42.58
CA LYS A 520 7.81 -18.84 41.83
C LYS A 520 8.47 -17.49 41.54
N ILE A 521 7.98 -16.78 40.53
CA ILE A 521 8.43 -15.41 40.23
C ILE A 521 8.08 -14.52 41.44
N PRO A 522 9.04 -13.76 42.00
CA PRO A 522 8.75 -12.79 43.04
C PRO A 522 7.76 -11.73 42.53
N VAL A 523 6.91 -11.19 43.40
CA VAL A 523 5.97 -10.12 43.02
C VAL A 523 6.76 -8.94 42.45
N ALA A 524 6.43 -8.51 41.23
CA ALA A 524 7.19 -7.53 40.45
C ALA A 524 7.36 -6.16 41.15
N ASP A 525 6.46 -5.81 42.08
CA ASP A 525 6.49 -4.56 42.85
C ASP A 525 7.26 -4.68 44.19
N GLY A 526 7.76 -5.88 44.52
CA GLY A 526 8.53 -6.12 45.73
C GLY A 526 9.98 -5.66 45.59
N ILE A 527 10.54 -5.07 46.65
CA ILE A 527 11.98 -4.69 46.76
C ILE A 527 12.91 -5.87 46.41
N ASP A 528 12.45 -7.10 46.61
CA ASP A 528 13.19 -8.32 46.35
C ASP A 528 13.15 -8.79 44.88
N PHE A 529 12.36 -8.21 43.98
CA PHE A 529 12.35 -8.63 42.56
C PHE A 529 13.67 -8.30 41.85
N PHE A 530 14.22 -7.12 42.14
CA PHE A 530 15.40 -6.58 41.49
C PHE A 530 16.72 -6.84 42.24
N GLY A 531 16.66 -7.40 43.46
CA GLY A 531 17.84 -7.58 44.30
C GLY A 531 18.87 -8.51 43.66
N LYS A 532 20.17 -8.17 43.70
CA LYS A 532 21.28 -9.01 43.18
C LYS A 532 21.25 -9.29 41.67
N LEU A 533 20.61 -8.45 40.86
CA LEU A 533 20.70 -8.55 39.40
C LEU A 533 22.14 -8.36 38.89
N VAL A 534 22.51 -9.17 37.90
CA VAL A 534 23.78 -9.19 37.18
C VAL A 534 23.57 -8.85 35.71
#